data_AF-A0A929GRU9-F1
#
_entry.id   AF-A0A929GRU9-F1
#
_cell.length_a   1.000
_cell.length_b   1.000
_cell.length_c   1.000
_cell.angle_alpha   90.00
_cell.angle_beta   90.00
_cell.angle_gamma   90.00
#
_symmetry.space_group_name_H-M   'P 1'
#
loop_
_entity.id
_entity.type
_entity.pdbx_description
1 polymer ?
#
loop_
_entity_poly.entity_id
_entity_poly.type
_entity_poly.pdbx_seq_one_letter_code
_entity_poly.pdbx_strand_id
1 'polypeptide(L)'
;MSDNKDTKEKTKLKVAIYWAAACGGCCVSILDVHEKLFDVVEAADLVFWPIALDIKYEDVEKMPDDYIDITLFNGAVRNSENEYMAVLLRRKSKILVAYGSCAHMGGIPGLANFSNRKELFQRVYEESESTVNPAKIRPQPVCEIPEGKLEIPVFYNDVLTLSKVVVVDYFIPGCPPQTERFLEVFQAIVSGAELLAKGSVIGANEKSQCDDCPRKKTENKTIKRFYRPWEIEDDGETCFLEQGVICLGPATRGGCGVRCIEGNAPCRGCYGPPPDVPDPGAKMMSAIATMIDSNDPEEIKEIIKQIEDPAGTFYRFSIPGSILRRKII
;
A
#
# COMPACT_ATOMS: atom_id res chain seq x y z
N MET A 1 -28.81 49.57 -11.07
CA MET A 1 -29.16 48.28 -10.42
C MET A 1 -27.87 47.49 -10.35
N SER A 2 -27.28 47.51 -9.16
CA SER A 2 -26.00 46.90 -8.81
C SER A 2 -26.25 45.44 -8.45
N ASP A 3 -25.94 44.52 -9.36
CA ASP A 3 -25.87 43.09 -9.04
C ASP A 3 -24.55 42.81 -8.34
N ASN A 4 -24.57 42.99 -7.02
CA ASN A 4 -23.50 42.58 -6.13
C ASN A 4 -23.59 41.06 -5.96
N LYS A 5 -22.93 40.30 -6.84
CA LYS A 5 -22.70 38.87 -6.60
C LYS A 5 -21.61 38.75 -5.54
N ASP A 6 -22.03 38.61 -4.28
CA ASP A 6 -21.22 38.04 -3.21
C ASP A 6 -20.77 36.63 -3.60
N THR A 7 -19.68 36.55 -4.35
CA THR A 7 -18.92 35.32 -4.55
C THR A 7 -18.13 35.14 -3.26
N LYS A 8 -18.71 34.40 -2.30
CA LYS A 8 -17.94 33.81 -1.21
C LYS A 8 -16.83 32.99 -1.85
N GLU A 9 -15.62 33.53 -1.90
CA GLU A 9 -14.42 32.77 -2.29
C GLU A 9 -14.38 31.53 -1.39
N LYS A 10 -14.60 30.37 -2.01
CA LYS A 10 -14.57 29.09 -1.31
C LYS A 10 -13.10 28.88 -0.94
N THR A 11 -12.77 28.97 0.35
CA THR A 11 -11.40 28.75 0.82
C THR A 11 -10.93 27.36 0.36
N LYS A 12 -9.89 27.31 -0.46
CA LYS A 12 -9.32 26.05 -0.95
C LYS A 12 -8.80 25.22 0.24
N LEU A 13 -8.98 23.91 0.16
CA LEU A 13 -8.42 22.98 1.16
C LEU A 13 -6.90 22.96 1.04
N LYS A 14 -6.18 23.06 2.16
CA LYS A 14 -4.72 22.91 2.16
C LYS A 14 -4.37 21.43 2.17
N VAL A 15 -3.77 20.97 1.09
CA VAL A 15 -3.47 19.55 0.88
C VAL A 15 -1.97 19.34 0.78
N ALA A 16 -1.48 18.32 1.47
CA ALA A 16 -0.12 17.82 1.31
C ALA A 16 -0.11 16.39 0.80
N ILE A 17 0.91 16.05 0.01
CA ILE A 17 1.13 14.72 -0.54
C ILE A 17 2.61 14.39 -0.32
N TYR A 18 2.90 13.34 0.43
CA TYR A 18 4.28 13.00 0.79
C TYR A 18 4.60 11.54 0.53
N TRP A 19 5.80 11.30 -0.02
CA TRP A 19 6.34 9.99 -0.32
C TRP A 19 7.39 9.53 0.71
N ALA A 20 7.19 8.39 1.35
CA ALA A 20 8.16 7.80 2.27
C ALA A 20 8.95 6.69 1.55
N ALA A 21 9.01 5.48 2.11
CA ALA A 21 9.48 4.30 1.38
C ALA A 21 8.44 3.89 0.32
N ALA A 22 8.44 4.60 -0.80
CA ALA A 22 7.48 4.50 -1.89
C ALA A 22 8.16 4.30 -3.25
N CYS A 23 7.39 3.92 -4.27
CA CYS A 23 7.85 3.77 -5.65
C CYS A 23 7.40 4.92 -6.58
N GLY A 24 6.77 5.97 -6.05
CA GLY A 24 6.16 7.05 -6.83
C GLY A 24 4.79 6.74 -7.44
N GLY A 25 4.38 5.47 -7.51
CA GLY A 25 3.12 5.07 -8.17
C GLY A 25 1.85 5.70 -7.59
N CYS A 26 1.82 6.02 -6.30
CA CYS A 26 0.68 6.72 -5.68
C CYS A 26 0.64 8.22 -6.08
N CYS A 27 1.79 8.87 -6.27
CA CYS A 27 1.81 10.23 -6.83
C CYS A 27 1.31 10.20 -8.28
N VAL A 28 1.73 9.20 -9.06
CA VAL A 28 1.27 9.02 -10.44
C VAL A 28 -0.24 8.77 -10.49
N SER A 29 -0.82 7.96 -9.61
CA SER A 29 -2.29 7.74 -9.60
C SER A 29 -3.09 9.02 -9.32
N ILE A 30 -2.51 10.00 -8.61
CA ILE A 30 -3.11 11.33 -8.42
C ILE A 30 -2.99 12.16 -9.69
N LEU A 31 -1.89 12.04 -10.44
CA LEU A 31 -1.70 12.75 -11.72
C LEU A 31 -2.52 12.13 -12.87
N ASP A 32 -2.79 10.83 -12.81
CA ASP A 32 -3.59 10.08 -13.79
C ASP A 32 -5.08 10.46 -13.80
N VAL A 33 -5.50 11.41 -12.95
CA VAL A 33 -6.83 12.05 -13.08
C VAL A 33 -6.93 12.92 -14.34
N HIS A 34 -5.81 13.14 -15.05
CA HIS A 34 -5.70 13.87 -16.30
C HIS A 34 -6.32 15.28 -16.21
N GLU A 35 -7.32 15.60 -17.03
CA GLU A 35 -7.95 16.92 -17.06
C GLU A 35 -8.67 17.24 -15.74
N LYS A 36 -9.13 16.23 -14.99
CA LYS A 36 -9.75 16.44 -13.68
C LYS A 36 -8.77 16.92 -12.61
N LEU A 37 -7.47 16.98 -12.93
CA LEU A 37 -6.47 17.61 -12.07
C LEU A 37 -6.76 19.10 -11.90
N PHE A 38 -7.34 19.74 -12.93
CA PHE A 38 -7.77 21.13 -12.86
C PHE A 38 -8.85 21.35 -11.79
N ASP A 39 -9.80 20.43 -11.65
CA ASP A 39 -10.81 20.45 -10.59
C ASP A 39 -10.16 20.32 -9.20
N VAL A 40 -9.13 19.47 -9.09
CA VAL A 40 -8.38 19.27 -7.84
C VAL A 40 -7.65 20.54 -7.43
N VAL A 41 -6.91 21.20 -8.33
CA VAL A 41 -6.17 22.44 -8.02
C VAL A 41 -7.09 23.66 -7.87
N GLU A 42 -8.32 23.60 -8.40
CA GLU A 42 -9.35 24.62 -8.13
C GLU A 42 -9.90 24.48 -6.70
N ALA A 43 -10.07 23.25 -6.21
CA ALA A 43 -10.61 22.97 -4.88
C ALA A 43 -9.55 22.89 -3.76
N ALA A 44 -8.29 22.61 -4.09
CA ALA A 44 -7.20 22.43 -3.13
C ALA A 44 -5.99 23.31 -3.45
N ASP A 45 -5.43 23.88 -2.39
CA ASP A 45 -4.13 24.52 -2.38
C ASP A 45 -3.08 23.47 -1.95
N LEU A 46 -2.20 23.10 -2.89
CA LEU A 46 -1.17 22.11 -2.64
C LEU A 46 -0.01 22.77 -1.89
N VAL A 47 0.06 22.56 -0.58
CA VAL A 47 1.03 23.24 0.30
C VAL A 47 2.32 22.46 0.48
N PHE A 48 2.32 21.17 0.16
CA PHE A 48 3.53 20.34 0.19
C PHE A 48 3.38 19.13 -0.71
N TRP A 49 4.20 19.04 -1.76
CA TRP A 49 4.26 17.86 -2.62
C TRP A 49 5.64 17.77 -3.29
N PRO A 50 6.60 17.01 -2.74
CA PRO A 50 7.98 17.04 -3.20
C PRO A 50 8.21 16.72 -4.69
N ILE A 51 7.29 15.99 -5.33
CA ILE A 51 7.41 15.66 -6.76
C ILE A 51 7.01 16.82 -7.69
N ALA A 52 6.17 17.74 -7.20
CA ALA A 52 5.50 18.75 -8.02
C ALA A 52 5.78 20.19 -7.56
N LEU A 53 6.28 20.39 -6.34
CA LEU A 53 6.48 21.69 -5.71
C LEU A 53 7.86 21.80 -5.08
N ASP A 54 8.39 23.02 -5.01
CA ASP A 54 9.71 23.29 -4.43
C ASP A 54 9.73 23.52 -2.91
N ILE A 55 8.60 23.31 -2.24
CA ILE A 55 8.48 23.41 -0.78
C ILE A 55 9.39 22.37 -0.10
N LYS A 56 10.26 22.83 0.80
CA LYS A 56 11.25 22.00 1.50
C LYS A 56 10.77 21.62 2.89
N TYR A 57 11.48 20.71 3.56
CA TYR A 57 11.08 20.21 4.88
C TYR A 57 11.07 21.32 5.94
N GLU A 58 12.03 22.23 5.88
CA GLU A 58 12.08 23.40 6.77
C GLU A 58 10.84 24.31 6.64
N ASP A 59 10.24 24.39 5.46
CA ASP A 59 9.02 25.18 5.25
C ASP A 59 7.84 24.51 5.94
N VAL A 60 7.75 23.18 5.88
CA VAL A 60 6.73 22.39 6.58
C VAL A 60 6.91 22.47 8.10
N GLU A 61 8.14 22.48 8.59
CA GLU A 61 8.45 22.67 10.02
C GLU A 61 7.93 23.99 10.56
N LYS A 62 8.07 25.07 9.76
CA LYS A 62 7.63 26.43 10.08
C LYS A 62 6.11 26.61 9.96
N MET A 63 5.39 25.71 9.29
CA MET A 63 3.92 25.77 9.24
C MET A 63 3.34 25.64 10.67
N PRO A 64 2.24 26.32 11.00
CA PRO A 64 1.52 26.07 12.25
C PRO A 64 1.06 24.61 12.35
N ASP A 65 0.86 24.12 13.58
CA ASP A 65 0.20 22.83 13.79
C ASP A 65 -1.25 22.91 13.29
N ASP A 66 -1.80 21.79 12.80
CA ASP A 66 -3.10 21.72 12.13
C ASP A 66 -3.30 22.71 10.95
N TYR A 67 -2.21 23.21 10.35
CA TYR A 67 -2.28 24.10 9.19
C TYR A 67 -2.79 23.37 7.93
N ILE A 68 -2.38 22.13 7.74
CA ILE A 68 -2.74 21.30 6.58
C ILE A 68 -4.10 20.64 6.87
N ASP A 69 -5.07 20.82 5.97
CA ASP A 69 -6.39 20.22 6.15
C ASP A 69 -6.32 18.71 5.94
N ILE A 70 -5.60 18.25 4.91
CA ILE A 70 -5.46 16.83 4.56
C ILE A 70 -4.04 16.53 4.09
N THR A 71 -3.43 15.49 4.65
CA THR A 71 -2.20 14.90 4.12
C THR A 71 -2.45 13.50 3.57
N LEU A 72 -2.07 13.28 2.32
CA LEU A 72 -1.98 11.97 1.68
C LEU A 72 -0.54 11.44 1.83
N PHE A 73 -0.33 10.63 2.87
CA PHE A 73 0.96 10.02 3.13
C PHE A 73 1.05 8.70 2.37
N ASN A 74 1.94 8.62 1.38
CA ASN A 74 2.18 7.42 0.61
C ASN A 74 3.57 6.83 0.90
N GLY A 75 3.68 5.49 0.87
CA GLY A 75 4.90 4.78 1.25
C GLY A 75 4.91 4.29 2.69
N ALA A 76 5.74 3.28 2.94
CA ALA A 76 5.95 2.73 4.28
C ALA A 76 7.04 3.52 5.04
N VAL A 77 7.26 3.20 6.32
CA VAL A 77 8.38 3.76 7.09
C VAL A 77 9.53 2.76 7.10
N ARG A 78 10.69 3.13 6.53
CA ARG A 78 11.88 2.27 6.43
C ARG A 78 13.15 2.87 7.04
N ASN A 79 13.17 4.17 7.26
CA ASN A 79 14.32 4.88 7.80
C ASN A 79 13.88 6.04 8.70
N SER A 80 14.84 6.68 9.36
CA SER A 80 14.59 7.78 10.29
C SER A 80 13.96 9.03 9.67
N GLU A 81 14.22 9.31 8.39
CA GLU A 81 13.60 10.43 7.67
C GLU A 81 12.10 10.17 7.43
N ASN A 82 11.74 8.94 7.04
CA ASN A 82 10.34 8.57 6.86
C ASN A 82 9.55 8.68 8.18
N GLU A 83 10.16 8.25 9.29
CA GLU A 83 9.55 8.39 10.62
C GLU A 83 9.42 9.87 11.01
N TYR A 84 10.49 10.65 10.83
CA TYR A 84 10.49 12.09 11.09
C TYR A 84 9.35 12.79 10.35
N MET A 85 9.22 12.54 9.05
CA MET A 85 8.18 13.15 8.22
C MET A 85 6.78 12.64 8.57
N ALA A 86 6.63 11.38 8.98
CA ALA A 86 5.34 10.87 9.48
C ALA A 86 4.88 11.62 10.74
N VAL A 87 5.79 11.83 11.71
CA VAL A 87 5.52 12.56 12.95
C VAL A 87 5.24 14.04 12.66
N LEU A 88 6.07 14.68 11.84
CA LEU A 88 5.91 16.07 11.46
C LEU A 88 4.57 16.30 10.76
N LEU A 89 4.27 15.53 9.71
CA LEU A 89 3.03 15.70 8.95
C LEU A 89 1.81 15.35 9.77
N ARG A 90 1.87 14.36 10.67
CA ARG A 90 0.78 14.11 11.61
C ARG A 90 0.47 15.36 12.45
N ARG A 91 1.50 16.01 12.99
CA ARG A 91 1.34 17.23 13.79
C ARG A 91 0.82 18.43 12.98
N LYS A 92 1.24 18.55 11.72
CA LYS A 92 0.82 19.66 10.84
C LYS A 92 -0.55 19.44 10.19
N SER A 93 -1.13 18.24 10.29
CA SER A 93 -2.35 17.88 9.56
C SER A 93 -3.54 17.63 10.48
N LYS A 94 -4.70 18.18 10.10
CA LYS A 94 -5.99 17.84 10.72
C LYS A 94 -6.40 16.41 10.38
N ILE A 95 -6.27 16.03 9.10
CA ILE A 95 -6.54 14.68 8.59
C ILE A 95 -5.26 14.09 7.98
N LEU A 96 -4.83 12.92 8.46
CA LEU A 96 -3.74 12.14 7.88
C LEU A 96 -4.30 10.85 7.29
N VAL A 97 -4.08 10.66 5.99
CA VAL A 97 -4.54 9.50 5.23
C VAL A 97 -3.35 8.64 4.85
N ALA A 98 -3.39 7.36 5.19
CA ALA A 98 -2.49 6.36 4.63
C ALA A 98 -2.93 6.03 3.19
N TYR A 99 -2.27 6.67 2.22
CA TYR A 99 -2.62 6.59 0.81
C TYR A 99 -1.75 5.53 0.10
N GLY A 100 -2.37 4.40 -0.22
CA GLY A 100 -1.74 3.25 -0.87
C GLY A 100 -1.31 2.13 0.08
N SER A 101 -1.13 0.94 -0.50
CA SER A 101 -0.83 -0.31 0.23
C SER A 101 0.44 -0.23 1.08
N CYS A 102 1.46 0.54 0.66
CA CYS A 102 2.68 0.74 1.44
C CYS A 102 2.41 1.46 2.76
N ALA A 103 1.67 2.57 2.74
CA ALA A 103 1.33 3.31 3.95
C ALA A 103 0.34 2.52 4.83
N HIS A 104 -0.63 1.86 4.21
CA HIS A 104 -1.68 1.12 4.89
C HIS A 104 -1.17 -0.18 5.55
N MET A 105 -0.45 -1.02 4.80
CA MET A 105 -0.09 -2.39 5.21
C MET A 105 1.41 -2.72 5.12
N GLY A 106 2.22 -1.80 4.57
CA GLY A 106 3.67 -1.95 4.39
C GLY A 106 4.08 -2.23 2.94
N GLY A 107 3.17 -2.77 2.12
CA GLY A 107 3.34 -2.95 0.69
C GLY A 107 4.47 -3.90 0.30
N ILE A 108 4.89 -3.83 -0.97
CA ILE A 108 6.00 -4.64 -1.50
C ILE A 108 7.31 -4.45 -0.72
N PRO A 109 7.72 -3.22 -0.34
CA PRO A 109 8.93 -3.05 0.48
C PRO A 109 8.88 -3.86 1.78
N GLY A 110 7.68 -4.11 2.31
CA GLY A 110 7.46 -4.91 3.50
C GLY A 110 8.07 -6.31 3.46
N LEU A 111 8.20 -6.93 2.28
CA LEU A 111 8.85 -8.24 2.11
C LEU A 111 10.29 -8.27 2.63
N ALA A 112 10.95 -7.11 2.75
CA ALA A 112 12.25 -6.96 3.41
C ALA A 112 12.24 -7.47 4.86
N ASN A 113 11.07 -7.59 5.51
CA ASN A 113 10.94 -8.13 6.87
C ASN A 113 11.09 -9.65 6.95
N PHE A 114 11.20 -10.36 5.81
CA PHE A 114 11.70 -11.75 5.79
C PHE A 114 13.22 -11.85 5.89
N SER A 115 13.91 -10.71 5.83
CA SER A 115 15.34 -10.54 6.05
C SER A 115 15.58 -9.47 7.12
N ASN A 116 16.84 -9.14 7.38
CA ASN A 116 17.23 -8.02 8.24
C ASN A 116 18.11 -7.01 7.49
N ARG A 117 18.37 -5.87 8.14
CA ARG A 117 19.25 -4.82 7.60
C ARG A 117 20.63 -5.38 7.21
N LYS A 118 21.21 -6.28 8.02
CA LYS A 118 22.56 -6.80 7.76
C LYS A 118 22.59 -7.63 6.48
N GLU A 119 21.65 -8.56 6.31
CA GLU A 119 21.48 -9.40 5.12
C GLU A 119 21.19 -8.57 3.87
N LEU A 120 20.28 -7.58 3.97
CA LEU A 120 19.97 -6.69 2.85
C LEU A 120 21.20 -5.89 2.41
N PHE A 121 21.95 -5.32 3.36
CA PHE A 121 23.14 -4.54 3.05
C PHE A 121 24.25 -5.43 2.47
N GLN A 122 24.38 -6.67 2.95
CA GLN A 122 25.31 -7.64 2.40
C GLN A 122 24.94 -7.98 0.94
N ARG A 123 23.66 -8.28 0.66
CA ARG A 123 23.20 -8.56 -0.70
C ARG A 123 23.39 -7.38 -1.65
N VAL A 124 23.03 -6.17 -1.21
CA VAL A 124 23.03 -4.98 -2.08
C VAL A 124 24.44 -4.42 -2.31
N TYR A 125 25.25 -4.30 -1.26
CA TYR A 125 26.54 -3.60 -1.31
C TYR A 125 27.78 -4.51 -1.37
N GLU A 126 27.62 -5.83 -1.32
CA GLU A 126 28.77 -6.76 -1.37
C GLU A 126 28.56 -7.93 -2.35
N GLU A 127 27.42 -8.60 -2.29
CA GLU A 127 27.21 -9.87 -3.01
C GLU A 127 26.50 -9.72 -4.35
N SER A 128 26.00 -8.52 -4.68
CA SER A 128 25.42 -8.26 -6.00
C SER A 128 26.47 -8.42 -7.08
N GLU A 129 26.08 -9.08 -8.17
CA GLU A 129 26.96 -9.64 -9.20
C GLU A 129 27.81 -8.56 -9.89
N SER A 130 27.31 -7.32 -9.90
CA SER A 130 27.97 -6.15 -10.47
C SER A 130 28.72 -5.28 -9.46
N THR A 131 28.66 -5.58 -8.16
CA THR A 131 29.25 -4.72 -7.13
C THR A 131 30.71 -5.04 -6.90
N VAL A 132 31.56 -4.04 -7.15
CA VAL A 132 32.99 -4.08 -6.84
C VAL A 132 33.24 -3.36 -5.53
N ASN A 133 33.28 -4.12 -4.42
CA ASN A 133 33.49 -3.57 -3.07
C ASN A 133 34.41 -4.46 -2.22
N PRO A 134 35.70 -4.59 -2.56
CA PRO A 134 36.64 -5.47 -1.85
C PRO A 134 36.83 -5.09 -0.38
N ALA A 135 36.68 -3.81 -0.06
CA ALA A 135 36.79 -3.29 1.30
C ALA A 135 35.51 -3.42 2.13
N LYS A 136 34.41 -3.92 1.54
CA LYS A 136 33.09 -4.09 2.19
C LYS A 136 32.59 -2.81 2.87
N ILE A 137 32.83 -1.67 2.22
CA ILE A 137 32.39 -0.37 2.71
C ILE A 137 30.87 -0.28 2.53
N ARG A 138 30.17 0.12 3.59
CA ARG A 138 28.71 0.28 3.59
C ARG A 138 28.33 1.71 3.93
N PRO A 139 27.21 2.25 3.39
CA PRO A 139 26.71 3.56 3.78
C PRO A 139 26.54 3.65 5.30
N GLN A 140 27.11 4.70 5.89
CA GLN A 140 26.96 5.04 7.31
C GLN A 140 26.08 6.28 7.43
N PRO A 141 25.25 6.40 8.49
CA PRO A 141 24.41 7.57 8.71
C PRO A 141 25.19 8.88 8.79
N VAL A 142 26.47 8.82 9.15
CA VAL A 142 27.37 9.97 9.26
C VAL A 142 28.69 9.61 8.60
N CYS A 143 29.24 10.52 7.81
CA CYS A 143 30.58 10.45 7.24
C CYS A 143 31.27 11.81 7.34
N GLU A 144 32.48 11.84 7.86
CA GLU A 144 33.31 13.05 7.89
C GLU A 144 34.15 13.13 6.60
N ILE A 145 34.03 14.23 5.87
CA ILE A 145 34.80 14.53 4.66
C ILE A 145 35.46 15.92 4.78
N PRO A 146 36.47 16.28 3.96
CA PRO A 146 37.12 17.59 4.04
C PRO A 146 36.16 18.78 3.97
N GLU A 147 35.07 18.65 3.23
CA GLU A 147 34.03 19.66 3.04
C GLU A 147 33.04 19.75 4.21
N GLY A 148 33.10 18.81 5.16
CA GLY A 148 32.27 18.78 6.36
C GLY A 148 31.67 17.41 6.68
N LYS A 149 30.63 17.41 7.51
CA LYS A 149 29.93 16.21 7.94
C LYS A 149 28.74 15.95 7.02
N LEU A 150 28.74 14.80 6.34
CA LEU A 150 27.59 14.32 5.56
C LEU A 150 26.71 13.42 6.42
N GLU A 151 25.39 13.57 6.29
CA GLU A 151 24.40 12.78 7.00
C GLU A 151 23.43 12.12 6.02
N ILE A 152 23.09 10.85 6.27
CA ILE A 152 22.01 10.13 5.59
C ILE A 152 21.09 9.48 6.63
N PRO A 153 19.82 9.20 6.28
CA PRO A 153 18.88 8.61 7.22
C PRO A 153 19.36 7.26 7.78
N VAL A 154 19.08 7.01 9.06
CA VAL A 154 19.35 5.72 9.67
C VAL A 154 18.39 4.70 9.08
N PHE A 155 18.92 3.68 8.42
CA PHE A 155 18.13 2.59 7.86
C PHE A 155 17.70 1.63 8.96
N TYR A 156 16.40 1.32 9.02
CA TYR A 156 15.83 0.45 10.05
C TYR A 156 15.98 -1.02 9.69
N ASN A 157 15.81 -1.88 10.69
CA ASN A 157 15.77 -3.31 10.46
C ASN A 157 14.47 -3.74 9.77
N ASP A 158 13.36 -3.15 10.20
CA ASP A 158 12.01 -3.55 9.81
C ASP A 158 11.34 -2.41 9.03
N VAL A 159 10.49 -2.76 8.07
CA VAL A 159 9.48 -1.88 7.49
C VAL A 159 8.31 -1.78 8.46
N LEU A 160 7.79 -0.57 8.65
CA LEU A 160 6.62 -0.29 9.46
C LEU A 160 5.50 0.30 8.59
N THR A 161 4.25 -0.01 8.95
CA THR A 161 3.07 0.71 8.43
C THR A 161 3.03 2.10 9.05
N LEU A 162 2.34 3.04 8.40
CA LEU A 162 2.20 4.40 8.93
C LEU A 162 1.52 4.40 10.32
N SER A 163 0.50 3.55 10.48
CA SER A 163 -0.27 3.40 11.73
C SER A 163 0.53 2.85 12.92
N LYS A 164 1.72 2.28 12.70
CA LYS A 164 2.62 1.88 13.78
C LYS A 164 3.47 3.03 14.33
N VAL A 165 3.52 4.15 13.60
CA VAL A 165 4.37 5.31 13.93
C VAL A 165 3.52 6.47 14.40
N VAL A 166 2.37 6.72 13.76
CA VAL A 166 1.46 7.83 14.08
C VAL A 166 0.00 7.41 13.97
N VAL A 167 -0.89 8.19 14.60
CA VAL A 167 -2.33 8.01 14.45
C VAL A 167 -2.76 8.39 13.03
N VAL A 168 -3.42 7.48 12.33
CA VAL A 168 -3.94 7.67 10.97
C VAL A 168 -5.45 7.81 11.04
N ASP A 169 -6.01 8.81 10.35
CA ASP A 169 -7.46 9.04 10.34
C ASP A 169 -8.18 8.13 9.35
N TYR A 170 -7.59 7.89 8.16
CA TYR A 170 -8.21 7.09 7.10
C TYR A 170 -7.18 6.31 6.29
N PHE A 171 -7.64 5.23 5.66
CA PHE A 171 -6.84 4.42 4.74
C PHE A 171 -7.48 4.41 3.36
N ILE A 172 -6.69 4.65 2.32
CA ILE A 172 -7.10 4.46 0.93
C ILE A 172 -6.21 3.35 0.34
N PRO A 173 -6.75 2.16 0.04
CA PRO A 173 -5.94 1.01 -0.32
C PRO A 173 -5.61 0.99 -1.82
N GLY A 174 -4.68 0.10 -2.20
CA GLY A 174 -4.28 -0.14 -3.59
C GLY A 174 -2.79 0.06 -3.83
N CYS A 175 -2.25 -0.59 -4.86
CA CYS A 175 -0.83 -0.51 -5.25
C CYS A 175 -0.68 -0.20 -6.74
N PRO A 176 -1.01 1.02 -7.20
CA PRO A 176 -1.51 2.17 -6.41
C PRO A 176 -3.04 2.16 -6.21
N PRO A 177 -3.60 3.05 -5.38
CA PRO A 177 -5.03 3.33 -5.37
C PRO A 177 -5.56 3.69 -6.75
N GLN A 178 -6.83 3.37 -7.02
CA GLN A 178 -7.47 3.78 -8.27
C GLN A 178 -7.76 5.27 -8.31
N THR A 179 -7.47 5.87 -9.46
CA THR A 179 -7.68 7.28 -9.79
C THR A 179 -9.12 7.72 -9.53
N GLU A 180 -10.10 6.89 -9.93
CA GLU A 180 -11.52 7.19 -9.74
C GLU A 180 -11.88 7.22 -8.25
N ARG A 181 -11.33 6.29 -7.46
CA ARG A 181 -11.56 6.22 -6.01
C ARG A 181 -10.92 7.40 -5.28
N PHE A 182 -9.77 7.87 -5.74
CA PHE A 182 -9.16 9.09 -5.22
C PHE A 182 -10.08 10.30 -5.45
N LEU A 183 -10.61 10.48 -6.67
CA LEU A 183 -11.52 11.58 -6.99
C LEU A 183 -12.81 11.54 -6.19
N GLU A 184 -13.44 10.36 -6.06
CA GLU A 184 -14.64 10.16 -5.26
C GLU A 184 -14.42 10.59 -3.80
N VAL A 185 -13.32 10.13 -3.19
CA VAL A 185 -12.98 10.48 -1.81
C VAL A 185 -12.64 11.97 -1.68
N PHE A 186 -11.87 12.52 -2.62
CA PHE A 186 -11.51 13.94 -2.62
C PHE A 186 -12.76 14.83 -2.72
N GLN A 187 -13.68 14.52 -3.64
CA GLN A 187 -14.94 15.25 -3.80
C GLN A 187 -15.83 15.13 -2.56
N ALA A 188 -15.91 13.95 -1.94
CA ALA A 188 -16.62 13.77 -0.69
C ALA A 188 -16.07 14.70 0.41
N ILE A 189 -14.74 14.80 0.53
CA ILE A 189 -14.12 15.70 1.52
C ILE A 189 -14.36 17.17 1.18
N VAL A 190 -14.18 17.59 -0.09
CA VAL A 190 -14.41 18.97 -0.55
C VAL A 190 -15.86 19.42 -0.36
N SER A 191 -16.81 18.50 -0.55
CA SER A 191 -18.25 18.77 -0.36
C SER A 191 -18.68 18.78 1.10
N GLY A 192 -17.79 18.41 2.04
CA GLY A 192 -18.11 18.30 3.46
C GLY A 192 -19.00 17.10 3.78
N ALA A 193 -19.00 16.07 2.92
CA ALA A 193 -19.73 14.85 3.19
C ALA A 193 -19.19 14.16 4.44
N GLU A 194 -20.08 13.55 5.22
CA GLU A 194 -19.69 12.79 6.39
C GLU A 194 -18.94 11.53 5.92
N LEU A 195 -17.64 11.47 6.25
CA LEU A 195 -16.85 10.27 6.04
C LEU A 195 -17.23 9.22 7.09
N LEU A 196 -16.85 7.97 6.81
CA LEU A 196 -16.89 6.89 7.79
C LEU A 196 -16.09 7.25 9.06
N ALA A 197 -16.26 6.44 10.10
CA ALA A 197 -15.53 6.62 11.35
C ALA A 197 -14.00 6.63 11.11
N LYS A 198 -13.25 7.41 11.90
CA LYS A 198 -11.79 7.42 11.86
C LYS A 198 -11.24 6.00 12.05
N GLY A 199 -10.16 5.68 11.35
CA GLY A 199 -9.57 4.34 11.26
C GLY A 199 -10.18 3.45 10.17
N SER A 200 -11.22 3.93 9.46
CA SER A 200 -11.84 3.19 8.37
C SER A 200 -11.02 3.22 7.08
N VAL A 201 -11.26 2.21 6.24
CA VAL A 201 -10.82 2.18 4.85
C VAL A 201 -11.89 2.85 4.00
N ILE A 202 -11.52 3.88 3.26
CA ILE A 202 -12.41 4.64 2.37
C ILE A 202 -11.98 4.47 0.91
N GLY A 203 -12.90 4.69 -0.04
CA GLY A 203 -12.62 4.49 -1.47
C GLY A 203 -12.43 3.02 -1.88
N ALA A 204 -12.99 2.09 -1.10
CA ALA A 204 -13.00 0.65 -1.40
C ALA A 204 -14.28 0.01 -0.84
N ASN A 205 -14.63 -1.17 -1.37
CA ASN A 205 -15.81 -1.89 -0.90
C ASN A 205 -15.52 -2.57 0.45
N GLU A 206 -16.57 -2.77 1.25
CA GLU A 206 -16.50 -3.58 2.48
C GLU A 206 -16.54 -5.09 2.19
N LYS A 207 -16.99 -5.47 0.99
CA LYS A 207 -17.04 -6.85 0.55
C LYS A 207 -15.73 -7.29 -0.10
N SER A 208 -15.59 -8.60 -0.28
CA SER A 208 -14.45 -9.19 -0.96
C SER A 208 -14.43 -8.84 -2.45
N GLN A 209 -13.29 -8.99 -3.10
CA GLN A 209 -13.17 -8.82 -4.54
C GLN A 209 -14.00 -9.87 -5.31
N CYS A 210 -14.35 -10.99 -4.68
CA CYS A 210 -15.15 -12.03 -5.31
C CYS A 210 -16.56 -11.55 -5.67
N ASP A 211 -17.09 -10.57 -4.96
CA ASP A 211 -18.40 -9.95 -5.23
C ASP A 211 -18.41 -9.13 -6.53
N ASP A 212 -17.28 -8.52 -6.88
CA ASP A 212 -17.10 -7.76 -8.11
C ASP A 212 -16.56 -8.63 -9.28
N CYS A 213 -16.16 -9.87 -9.01
CA CYS A 213 -15.40 -10.70 -9.94
C CYS A 213 -16.29 -11.40 -10.98
N PRO A 214 -16.07 -11.21 -12.29
CA PRO A 214 -16.93 -11.73 -13.36
C PRO A 214 -16.77 -13.23 -13.61
N ARG A 215 -15.71 -13.87 -13.09
CA ARG A 215 -15.47 -15.30 -13.28
C ARG A 215 -16.54 -16.15 -12.59
N LYS A 216 -16.94 -17.23 -13.26
CA LYS A 216 -17.94 -18.20 -12.81
C LYS A 216 -17.39 -18.98 -11.61
N LYS A 217 -18.20 -19.11 -10.57
CA LYS A 217 -17.88 -19.82 -9.33
C LYS A 217 -18.89 -20.96 -9.18
N THR A 218 -18.42 -22.18 -9.05
CA THR A 218 -19.30 -23.36 -8.91
C THR A 218 -19.60 -23.65 -7.44
N GLU A 219 -20.54 -24.57 -7.21
CA GLU A 219 -20.84 -25.10 -5.87
C GLU A 219 -19.70 -25.99 -5.34
N ASN A 220 -18.91 -26.62 -6.24
CA ASN A 220 -17.84 -27.54 -5.87
C ASN A 220 -16.48 -26.83 -5.83
N LYS A 221 -16.22 -26.13 -4.73
CA LYS A 221 -15.01 -25.33 -4.50
C LYS A 221 -13.85 -26.17 -3.95
N THR A 222 -13.55 -27.28 -4.59
CA THR A 222 -12.52 -28.22 -4.13
C THR A 222 -11.28 -28.19 -5.03
N ILE A 223 -10.11 -28.33 -4.44
CA ILE A 223 -8.79 -28.20 -5.08
C ILE A 223 -8.00 -29.47 -4.80
N LYS A 224 -7.63 -30.18 -5.86
CA LYS A 224 -6.75 -31.36 -5.82
C LYS A 224 -5.28 -31.03 -6.07
N ARG A 225 -5.02 -29.91 -6.72
CA ARG A 225 -3.68 -29.51 -7.18
C ARG A 225 -3.60 -28.01 -7.31
N PHE A 226 -2.48 -27.45 -6.90
CA PHE A 226 -2.13 -26.06 -7.18
C PHE A 226 -1.26 -25.95 -8.43
N TYR A 227 -1.51 -24.88 -9.19
CA TYR A 227 -0.72 -24.49 -10.34
C TYR A 227 -0.22 -23.06 -10.17
N ARG A 228 0.99 -22.81 -10.62
CA ARG A 228 1.47 -21.45 -10.90
C ARG A 228 0.83 -20.98 -12.20
N PRO A 229 0.59 -19.67 -12.39
CA PRO A 229 -0.17 -19.18 -13.54
C PRO A 229 0.33 -19.59 -14.93
N TRP A 230 1.58 -20.01 -15.07
CA TRP A 230 2.17 -20.48 -16.34
C TRP A 230 2.20 -22.00 -16.51
N GLU A 231 1.79 -22.76 -15.50
CA GLU A 231 1.77 -24.23 -15.55
C GLU A 231 0.45 -24.79 -16.08
N ILE A 232 -0.55 -23.93 -16.26
CA ILE A 232 -1.90 -24.27 -16.70
C ILE A 232 -2.36 -23.28 -17.77
N GLU A 233 -3.16 -23.77 -18.70
CA GLU A 233 -3.90 -22.94 -19.66
C GLU A 233 -5.25 -22.55 -19.03
N ASP A 234 -5.44 -21.24 -18.80
CA ASP A 234 -6.68 -20.71 -18.24
C ASP A 234 -7.82 -20.73 -19.27
N ASP A 235 -9.01 -21.18 -18.84
CA ASP A 235 -10.19 -21.28 -19.70
C ASP A 235 -10.91 -19.94 -19.95
N GLY A 236 -10.45 -18.85 -19.33
CA GLY A 236 -11.02 -17.51 -19.45
C GLY A 236 -12.33 -17.28 -18.69
N GLU A 237 -12.95 -18.31 -18.11
CA GLU A 237 -14.30 -18.21 -17.53
C GLU A 237 -14.37 -18.65 -16.07
N THR A 238 -13.72 -19.75 -15.72
CA THR A 238 -13.81 -20.39 -14.41
C THR A 238 -12.98 -19.63 -13.38
N CYS A 239 -13.42 -19.61 -12.12
CA CYS A 239 -12.65 -19.01 -11.03
C CYS A 239 -11.23 -19.58 -10.96
N PHE A 240 -10.21 -18.70 -10.92
CA PHE A 240 -8.80 -19.13 -10.81
C PHE A 240 -8.57 -20.12 -9.66
N LEU A 241 -9.19 -19.89 -8.49
CA LEU A 241 -9.03 -20.81 -7.35
C LEU A 241 -9.60 -22.20 -7.65
N GLU A 242 -10.73 -22.29 -8.35
CA GLU A 242 -11.34 -23.57 -8.73
C GLU A 242 -10.51 -24.29 -9.81
N GLN A 243 -9.75 -23.55 -10.61
CA GLN A 243 -8.73 -24.11 -11.52
C GLN A 243 -7.41 -24.50 -10.82
N GLY A 244 -7.30 -24.28 -9.49
CA GLY A 244 -6.08 -24.54 -8.74
C GLY A 244 -5.03 -23.41 -8.79
N VAL A 245 -5.36 -22.24 -9.34
CA VAL A 245 -4.48 -21.06 -9.36
C VAL A 245 -4.79 -20.16 -8.18
N ILE A 246 -3.80 -19.90 -7.32
CA ILE A 246 -3.98 -19.08 -6.12
C ILE A 246 -4.35 -17.64 -6.51
N CYS A 247 -5.55 -17.21 -6.11
CA CYS A 247 -6.07 -15.86 -6.27
C CYS A 247 -6.50 -15.31 -4.90
N LEU A 248 -5.97 -14.16 -4.50
CA LEU A 248 -6.23 -13.56 -3.18
C LEU A 248 -7.58 -12.83 -3.07
N GLY A 249 -8.41 -12.87 -4.12
CA GLY A 249 -9.70 -12.17 -4.19
C GLY A 249 -10.60 -12.37 -2.96
N PRO A 250 -10.74 -13.60 -2.41
CA PRO A 250 -11.58 -13.83 -1.23
C PRO A 250 -11.11 -13.10 0.04
N ALA A 251 -9.81 -12.84 0.17
CA ALA A 251 -9.20 -12.16 1.31
C ALA A 251 -8.83 -10.70 1.00
N THR A 252 -9.38 -10.13 -0.08
CA THR A 252 -9.06 -8.78 -0.57
C THR A 252 -10.33 -7.97 -0.75
N ARG A 253 -10.33 -6.68 -0.40
CA ARG A 253 -11.45 -5.76 -0.65
C ARG A 253 -11.77 -5.62 -2.14
N GLY A 254 -13.06 -5.49 -2.45
CA GLY A 254 -13.56 -5.03 -3.73
C GLY A 254 -13.34 -3.53 -3.95
N GLY A 255 -13.77 -3.03 -5.10
CA GLY A 255 -13.66 -1.61 -5.47
C GLY A 255 -12.43 -1.26 -6.32
N CYS A 256 -11.57 -2.24 -6.62
CA CYS A 256 -10.43 -2.12 -7.54
C CYS A 256 -10.80 -2.33 -9.02
N GLY A 257 -12.07 -2.35 -9.37
CA GLY A 257 -12.56 -2.61 -10.73
C GLY A 257 -12.04 -3.91 -11.35
N VAL A 258 -11.59 -4.87 -10.53
CA VAL A 258 -11.10 -6.21 -10.94
C VAL A 258 -10.09 -6.22 -12.09
N ARG A 259 -9.28 -5.16 -12.26
CA ARG A 259 -8.34 -4.99 -13.40
C ARG A 259 -7.39 -6.18 -13.62
N CYS A 260 -6.95 -6.85 -12.55
CA CYS A 260 -6.13 -8.07 -12.68
C CYS A 260 -6.90 -9.19 -13.39
N ILE A 261 -8.17 -9.39 -13.01
CA ILE A 261 -9.03 -10.43 -13.56
C ILE A 261 -9.32 -10.15 -15.04
N GLU A 262 -9.61 -8.89 -15.38
CA GLU A 262 -9.80 -8.45 -16.78
C GLU A 262 -8.54 -8.65 -17.62
N GLY A 263 -7.36 -8.40 -17.04
CA GLY A 263 -6.06 -8.70 -17.64
C GLY A 263 -5.65 -10.18 -17.60
N ASN A 264 -6.60 -11.08 -17.34
CA ASN A 264 -6.39 -12.52 -17.18
C ASN A 264 -5.30 -12.92 -16.18
N ALA A 265 -5.30 -12.31 -14.99
CA ALA A 265 -4.37 -12.62 -13.91
C ALA A 265 -5.09 -12.75 -12.56
N PRO A 266 -4.66 -13.66 -11.68
CA PRO A 266 -5.24 -13.79 -10.35
C PRO A 266 -4.99 -12.53 -9.51
N CYS A 267 -5.94 -12.21 -8.62
CA CYS A 267 -5.80 -11.12 -7.66
C CYS A 267 -4.59 -11.37 -6.75
N ARG A 268 -3.79 -10.32 -6.54
CA ARG A 268 -2.57 -10.36 -5.71
C ARG A 268 -2.74 -9.72 -4.33
N GLY A 269 -3.94 -9.23 -3.99
CA GLY A 269 -4.27 -8.71 -2.66
C GLY A 269 -3.76 -7.31 -2.29
N CYS A 270 -3.48 -6.47 -3.29
CA CYS A 270 -2.96 -5.12 -3.03
C CYS A 270 -3.95 -4.15 -2.37
N TYR A 271 -5.26 -4.45 -2.42
CA TYR A 271 -6.32 -3.65 -1.79
C TYR A 271 -6.53 -3.98 -0.30
N GLY A 272 -5.83 -4.98 0.24
CA GLY A 272 -5.93 -5.34 1.64
C GLY A 272 -7.25 -6.03 2.03
N PRO A 273 -7.38 -6.44 3.29
CA PRO A 273 -8.49 -7.27 3.77
C PRO A 273 -9.82 -6.51 3.89
N PRO A 274 -10.98 -7.17 3.67
CA PRO A 274 -12.29 -6.70 4.12
C PRO A 274 -12.34 -6.35 5.63
N PRO A 275 -13.41 -5.69 6.12
CA PRO A 275 -13.60 -5.46 7.56
C PRO A 275 -13.50 -6.76 8.37
N ASP A 276 -13.11 -6.65 9.64
CA ASP A 276 -12.98 -7.75 10.60
C ASP A 276 -11.98 -8.86 10.22
N VAL A 277 -11.12 -8.61 9.23
CA VAL A 277 -10.01 -9.50 8.87
C VAL A 277 -8.69 -8.81 9.25
N PRO A 278 -8.13 -9.07 10.45
CA PRO A 278 -6.92 -8.40 10.93
C PRO A 278 -5.66 -8.83 10.17
N ASP A 279 -5.68 -10.04 9.59
CA ASP A 279 -4.55 -10.60 8.86
C ASP A 279 -5.03 -11.25 7.54
N PRO A 280 -4.80 -10.59 6.37
CA PRO A 280 -5.27 -11.10 5.09
C PRO A 280 -4.56 -12.41 4.69
N GLY A 281 -3.28 -12.56 5.07
CA GLY A 281 -2.50 -13.74 4.69
C GLY A 281 -2.98 -14.97 5.46
N ALA A 282 -3.16 -14.84 6.77
CA ALA A 282 -3.73 -15.90 7.59
C ALA A 282 -5.16 -16.26 7.16
N LYS A 283 -5.98 -15.26 6.83
CA LYS A 283 -7.35 -15.50 6.35
C LYS A 283 -7.37 -16.24 5.01
N MET A 284 -6.47 -15.89 4.09
CA MET A 284 -6.35 -16.61 2.83
C MET A 284 -5.88 -18.05 3.04
N MET A 285 -4.87 -18.28 3.88
CA MET A 285 -4.41 -19.64 4.20
C MET A 285 -5.55 -20.48 4.80
N SER A 286 -6.36 -19.90 5.69
CA SER A 286 -7.55 -20.56 6.21
C SER A 286 -8.57 -20.89 5.12
N ALA A 287 -8.82 -19.99 4.16
CA ALA A 287 -9.73 -20.26 3.05
C ALA A 287 -9.20 -21.39 2.15
N ILE A 288 -7.90 -21.38 1.82
CA ILE A 288 -7.28 -22.43 1.00
C ILE A 288 -7.36 -23.79 1.69
N ALA A 289 -7.08 -23.85 3.00
CA ALA A 289 -7.16 -25.09 3.75
C ALA A 289 -8.56 -25.72 3.69
N THR A 290 -9.63 -24.92 3.64
CA THR A 290 -11.01 -25.42 3.51
C THR A 290 -11.37 -25.90 2.11
N MET A 291 -10.56 -25.57 1.10
CA MET A 291 -10.80 -25.95 -0.30
C MET A 291 -10.03 -27.20 -0.72
N ILE A 292 -9.10 -27.72 0.09
CA ILE A 292 -8.33 -28.92 -0.28
C ILE A 292 -9.24 -30.14 -0.31
N ASP A 293 -9.28 -30.86 -1.45
CA ASP A 293 -10.15 -32.02 -1.67
C ASP A 293 -9.56 -33.32 -1.08
N SER A 294 -9.21 -33.31 0.20
CA SER A 294 -8.71 -34.50 0.87
C SER A 294 -8.94 -34.45 2.38
N ASN A 295 -9.18 -35.62 2.96
CA ASN A 295 -9.21 -35.83 4.41
C ASN A 295 -7.98 -36.62 4.91
N ASP A 296 -7.08 -37.04 4.01
CA ASP A 296 -5.86 -37.77 4.35
C ASP A 296 -4.71 -36.78 4.67
N PRO A 297 -4.13 -36.82 5.90
CA PRO A 297 -3.06 -35.89 6.28
C PRO A 297 -1.82 -35.90 5.38
N GLU A 298 -1.46 -37.05 4.80
CA GLU A 298 -0.29 -37.13 3.92
C GLU A 298 -0.58 -36.53 2.54
N GLU A 299 -1.74 -36.83 1.95
CA GLU A 299 -2.18 -36.18 0.70
C GLU A 299 -2.30 -34.65 0.87
N ILE A 300 -2.88 -34.17 1.96
CA ILE A 300 -2.97 -32.73 2.27
C ILE A 300 -1.57 -32.09 2.30
N LYS A 301 -0.58 -32.74 2.94
CA LYS A 301 0.80 -32.23 2.97
C LYS A 301 1.39 -32.15 1.57
N GLU A 302 1.19 -33.16 0.73
CA GLU A 302 1.70 -33.17 -0.65
C GLU A 302 1.03 -32.09 -1.51
N ILE A 303 -0.26 -31.82 -1.30
CA ILE A 303 -0.97 -30.72 -1.97
C ILE A 303 -0.40 -29.37 -1.51
N ILE A 304 -0.23 -29.15 -0.20
CA ILE A 304 0.29 -27.88 0.34
C ILE A 304 1.73 -27.61 -0.13
N LYS A 305 2.58 -28.63 -0.27
CA LYS A 305 3.96 -28.50 -0.77
C LYS A 305 4.05 -27.92 -2.19
N GLN A 306 2.96 -27.96 -2.97
CA GLN A 306 2.92 -27.37 -4.30
C GLN A 306 2.91 -25.83 -4.27
N ILE A 307 2.62 -25.23 -3.10
CA ILE A 307 2.73 -23.79 -2.89
C ILE A 307 4.18 -23.43 -2.57
N GLU A 308 4.95 -23.07 -3.61
CA GLU A 308 6.41 -22.86 -3.48
C GLU A 308 6.82 -21.74 -2.50
N ASP A 309 6.09 -20.62 -2.50
CA ASP A 309 6.38 -19.45 -1.65
C ASP A 309 5.11 -18.94 -0.96
N PRO A 310 4.67 -19.61 0.13
CA PRO A 310 3.50 -19.16 0.89
C PRO A 310 3.67 -17.75 1.46
N ALA A 311 4.89 -17.40 1.88
CA ALA A 311 5.21 -16.13 2.51
C ALA A 311 5.03 -14.97 1.53
N GLY A 312 5.68 -15.02 0.36
CA GLY A 312 5.55 -14.00 -0.68
C GLY A 312 4.21 -14.04 -1.41
N THR A 313 3.52 -15.18 -1.41
CA THR A 313 2.17 -15.31 -1.99
C THR A 313 1.11 -14.65 -1.11
N PHE A 314 1.04 -15.00 0.18
CA PHE A 314 -0.05 -14.56 1.05
C PHE A 314 0.19 -13.20 1.72
N TYR A 315 1.45 -12.78 1.86
CA TYR A 315 1.81 -11.54 2.55
C TYR A 315 2.47 -10.48 1.66
N ARG A 316 2.31 -10.62 0.34
CA ARG A 316 2.96 -9.77 -0.69
C ARG A 316 2.94 -8.27 -0.40
N PHE A 317 1.83 -7.78 0.17
CA PHE A 317 1.62 -6.36 0.45
C PHE A 317 1.42 -6.05 1.94
N SER A 318 1.47 -7.06 2.81
CA SER A 318 0.89 -6.95 4.16
C SER A 318 1.76 -7.51 5.28
N ILE A 319 2.95 -8.06 5.00
CA ILE A 319 3.77 -8.63 6.08
C ILE A 319 4.03 -7.63 7.23
N PRO A 320 4.32 -6.33 7.03
CA PRO A 320 4.50 -5.41 8.16
C PRO A 320 3.22 -5.20 8.97
N GLY A 321 2.05 -5.14 8.34
CA GLY A 321 0.75 -5.00 8.99
C GLY A 321 0.19 -6.28 9.62
N SER A 322 0.73 -7.44 9.24
CA SER A 322 0.28 -8.75 9.70
C SER A 322 0.55 -9.03 11.18
N ILE A 323 -0.01 -10.13 11.68
CA ILE A 323 0.28 -10.67 13.01
C ILE A 323 1.76 -11.10 13.10
N LEU A 324 2.31 -11.66 12.01
CA LEU A 324 3.68 -12.16 11.96
C LEU A 324 4.72 -11.03 11.99
N ARG A 325 4.44 -9.93 11.29
CA ARG A 325 5.26 -8.70 11.17
C ARG A 325 6.63 -8.87 10.49
N ARG A 326 7.36 -9.95 10.80
CA ARG A 326 8.71 -10.25 10.33
C ARG A 326 9.08 -11.72 10.56
N LYS A 327 10.16 -12.17 9.93
CA LYS A 327 10.82 -13.44 10.26
C LYS A 327 11.55 -13.31 11.60
N ILE A 328 11.46 -14.34 12.46
CA ILE A 328 12.29 -14.44 13.66
C ILE A 328 13.70 -14.81 13.22
N ILE A 329 14.68 -14.01 13.65
CA ILE A 329 16.11 -14.17 13.37
C ILE A 329 16.82 -14.43 14.68
#